data_AF-A0A8S0FYY3-F1
#
_entry.id   AF-A0A8S0FYY3-F1
#
_cell.length_a   1.000
_cell.length_b   1.000
_cell.length_c   1.000
_cell.angle_alpha   90.00
_cell.angle_beta   90.00
_cell.angle_gamma   90.00
#
_symmetry.space_group_name_H-M   'P 1'
#
loop_
_entity.id
_entity.type
_entity.pdbx_description
1 polymer ?
#
loop_
_entity_poly.entity_id
_entity_poly.type
_entity_poly.pdbx_seq_one_letter_code
_entity_poly.pdbx_strand_id
1 'polypeptide(L)'
;MNVSKYVAIFFFVFIQLISVGKVFANADEWMTTFRENIAQTWQQPEHYDLYIPAITWHARFAYDKEKTDRYNERPWGGGFGQSRWDEKGNWHGLYAKSAF
;
A
#
# COMPACT_ATOMS: atom_id res chain seq x y z
N MET A 1 19.00 46.10 -4.14
CA MET A 1 19.25 44.64 -3.99
C MET A 1 18.08 43.82 -3.42
N ASN A 2 16.89 44.41 -3.19
CA ASN A 2 15.75 43.71 -2.55
C ASN A 2 14.67 43.23 -3.54
N VAL A 3 14.43 43.96 -4.64
CA VAL A 3 13.42 43.62 -5.65
C VAL A 3 13.70 42.26 -6.33
N SER A 4 14.97 41.98 -6.65
CA SER A 4 15.40 40.70 -7.25
C SER A 4 15.11 39.48 -6.36
N LYS A 5 15.16 39.63 -5.02
CA LYS A 5 14.84 38.53 -4.08
C LYS A 5 13.35 38.20 -4.10
N TYR A 6 12.48 39.21 -4.13
CA TYR A 6 11.04 39.00 -4.19
C TYR A 6 10.59 38.40 -5.53
N VAL A 7 11.23 38.79 -6.63
CA VAL A 7 10.99 38.17 -7.95
C VAL A 7 11.38 36.68 -7.94
N ALA A 8 12.54 36.33 -7.38
CA ALA A 8 12.96 34.94 -7.27
C ALA A 8 12.01 34.09 -6.39
N ILE A 9 11.55 34.63 -5.27
CA ILE A 9 10.58 33.97 -4.39
C ILE A 9 9.24 33.78 -5.10
N PHE A 10 8.76 34.79 -5.83
CA PHE A 10 7.52 34.71 -6.60
C PHE A 10 7.57 33.59 -7.64
N PHE A 11 8.65 33.51 -8.42
CA PHE A 11 8.83 32.44 -9.40
C PHE A 11 8.95 31.06 -8.73
N PHE A 12 9.64 30.95 -7.60
CA PHE A 12 9.74 29.69 -6.85
C PHE A 12 8.36 29.21 -6.38
N VAL A 13 7.56 30.09 -5.77
CA VAL A 13 6.20 29.74 -5.31
C VAL A 13 5.28 29.42 -6.49
N PHE A 14 5.38 30.17 -7.59
CA PHE A 14 4.58 29.94 -8.80
C PHE A 14 4.88 28.59 -9.46
N ILE A 15 6.15 28.18 -9.52
CA ILE A 15 6.57 26.86 -10.03
C ILE A 15 6.05 25.72 -9.15
N GLN A 16 6.05 25.91 -7.82
CA GLN A 16 5.46 24.94 -6.89
C GLN A 16 3.94 24.80 -7.12
N LEU A 17 3.22 25.91 -7.29
CA LEU A 17 1.77 25.91 -7.54
C LEU A 17 1.36 25.16 -8.82
N ILE A 18 2.14 25.29 -9.91
CA ILE A 18 1.87 24.54 -11.17
C ILE A 18 2.13 23.03 -10.99
N SER A 19 3.14 22.67 -10.20
CA SER A 19 3.50 21.27 -9.95
C SER A 19 2.44 20.54 -9.11
N VAL A 20 1.81 21.26 -8.18
CA VAL A 20 0.74 20.74 -7.31
C VAL A 20 -0.47 20.24 -8.11
N GLY A 21 -0.90 20.96 -9.16
CA GLY A 21 -2.04 20.55 -9.99
C GLY A 21 -1.83 19.23 -10.74
N LYS A 22 -0.60 18.97 -11.22
CA LYS A 22 -0.25 17.69 -11.87
C LYS A 22 -0.24 16.53 -10.89
N VAL A 23 0.23 16.75 -9.66
CA VAL A 23 0.24 15.71 -8.61
C VAL A 23 -1.18 15.32 -8.23
N PHE A 24 -2.10 16.27 -8.09
CA PHE A 24 -3.50 15.98 -7.76
C PHE A 24 -4.23 15.20 -8.87
N ALA A 25 -4.05 15.55 -10.14
CA ALA A 25 -4.66 14.80 -11.24
C ALA A 25 -4.20 13.33 -11.30
N ASN A 26 -2.90 13.08 -11.07
CA ASN A 26 -2.37 11.72 -11.01
C ASN A 26 -2.89 10.94 -9.78
N ALA A 27 -3.11 11.63 -8.66
CA ALA A 27 -3.65 11.00 -7.45
C ALA A 27 -5.11 10.54 -7.65
N ASP A 28 -5.93 11.34 -8.34
CA ASP A 28 -7.33 10.99 -8.62
C ASP A 28 -7.44 9.80 -9.58
N GLU A 29 -6.62 9.76 -10.63
CA GLU A 29 -6.56 8.64 -11.58
C GLU A 29 -6.10 7.35 -10.88
N TRP A 30 -5.06 7.45 -10.06
CA TRP A 30 -4.56 6.33 -9.27
C TRP A 30 -5.64 5.80 -8.30
N MET A 31 -6.33 6.71 -7.60
CA MET A 31 -7.39 6.35 -6.65
C MET A 31 -8.58 5.69 -7.35
N THR A 32 -8.94 6.17 -8.53
CA THR A 32 -10.02 5.58 -9.34
C THR A 32 -9.65 4.16 -9.74
N THR A 33 -8.45 3.97 -10.30
CA THR A 33 -7.93 2.65 -10.70
C THR A 33 -7.88 1.68 -9.51
N PHE A 34 -7.46 2.15 -8.33
CA PHE A 34 -7.42 1.34 -7.12
C PHE A 34 -8.81 0.88 -6.69
N ARG A 35 -9.79 1.78 -6.66
CA ARG A 35 -11.19 1.47 -6.29
C ARG A 35 -11.83 0.49 -7.27
N GLU A 36 -11.61 0.68 -8.57
CA GLU A 36 -12.12 -0.22 -9.61
C GLU A 36 -11.53 -1.61 -9.46
N ASN A 37 -10.22 -1.73 -9.22
CA ASN A 37 -9.58 -3.04 -9.02
C ASN A 37 -10.13 -3.77 -7.79
N ILE A 38 -10.39 -3.06 -6.69
CA ILE A 38 -11.04 -3.63 -5.50
C ILE A 38 -12.47 -4.07 -5.84
N ALA A 39 -13.27 -3.18 -6.44
CA ALA A 39 -14.66 -3.46 -6.78
C ALA A 39 -14.77 -4.68 -7.71
N GLN A 40 -13.92 -4.77 -8.72
CA GLN A 40 -13.88 -5.90 -9.63
C GLN A 40 -13.47 -7.20 -8.92
N THR A 41 -12.45 -7.17 -8.06
CA THR A 41 -12.05 -8.35 -7.28
C THR A 41 -13.17 -8.82 -6.35
N TRP A 42 -13.96 -7.89 -5.81
CA TRP A 42 -15.12 -8.20 -4.97
C TRP A 42 -16.31 -8.78 -5.76
N GLN A 43 -16.65 -8.15 -6.89
CA GLN A 43 -17.84 -8.49 -7.68
C GLN A 43 -17.63 -9.68 -8.62
N GLN A 44 -16.41 -9.85 -9.14
CA GLN A 44 -16.05 -10.86 -10.14
C GLN A 44 -14.75 -11.58 -9.73
N PRO A 45 -14.78 -12.35 -8.63
CA PRO A 45 -13.64 -13.18 -8.26
C PRO A 45 -13.50 -14.38 -9.21
N GLU A 46 -12.26 -14.79 -9.50
CA GLU A 46 -11.96 -16.01 -10.27
C GLU A 46 -11.69 -17.21 -9.35
N HIS A 47 -11.09 -16.95 -8.19
CA HIS A 47 -10.62 -17.97 -7.26
C HIS A 47 -10.96 -17.62 -5.81
N TYR A 48 -11.05 -18.65 -4.98
CA TYR A 48 -11.13 -18.55 -3.53
C TYR A 48 -9.86 -19.13 -2.91
N ASP A 49 -9.30 -18.40 -1.95
CA ASP A 49 -8.01 -18.68 -1.36
C ASP A 49 -8.13 -19.01 0.12
N LEU A 50 -7.41 -20.04 0.56
CA LEU A 50 -7.22 -20.37 1.96
C LEU A 50 -5.79 -19.99 2.37
N TYR A 51 -5.68 -19.17 3.41
CA TYR A 51 -4.41 -18.70 3.94
C TYR A 51 -4.11 -19.39 5.27
N ILE A 52 -2.96 -20.06 5.34
CA ILE A 52 -2.46 -20.72 6.56
C ILE A 52 -1.12 -20.04 6.92
N PRO A 53 -1.01 -19.38 8.09
CA PRO A 53 0.25 -18.80 8.55
C PRO A 53 1.31 -19.89 8.70
N ALA A 54 2.51 -19.64 8.15
CA ALA A 54 3.60 -20.63 8.16
C ALA A 54 4.72 -20.25 9.14
N ILE A 55 5.30 -19.05 8.97
CA ILE A 55 6.41 -18.58 9.79
C ILE A 55 6.37 -17.05 9.90
N THR A 56 6.67 -16.54 11.09
CA THR A 56 6.89 -15.11 11.31
C THR A 56 8.36 -14.91 11.66
N TRP A 57 9.06 -14.10 10.88
CA TRP A 57 10.44 -13.73 11.14
C TRP A 57 10.52 -12.28 11.63
N HIS A 58 11.34 -12.05 12.66
CA HIS A 58 11.57 -10.72 13.21
C HIS A 58 13.01 -10.27 12.92
N ALA A 59 13.18 -9.01 12.53
CA ALA A 59 14.48 -8.37 12.34
C ALA A 59 15.18 -8.09 13.69
N ARG A 60 15.65 -9.15 14.36
CA ARG A 60 16.22 -9.12 15.72
C ARG A 60 17.47 -8.25 15.88
N PHE A 61 18.10 -7.82 14.78
CA PHE A 61 19.27 -6.93 14.82
C PHE A 61 18.94 -5.50 15.30
N ALA A 62 17.66 -5.09 15.28
CA ALA A 62 17.23 -3.74 15.61
C ALA A 62 16.65 -3.58 17.02
N TYR A 63 16.62 -4.64 17.85
CA TYR A 63 15.94 -4.65 19.15
C TYR A 63 16.75 -5.31 20.26
N ASP A 64 16.60 -4.80 21.49
CA ASP A 64 17.18 -5.40 22.69
C ASP A 64 16.61 -6.81 22.95
N LYS A 65 17.50 -7.75 23.34
CA LYS A 65 17.23 -9.19 23.47
C LYS A 65 15.99 -9.53 24.30
N GLU A 66 15.71 -8.78 25.36
CA GLU A 66 14.57 -9.03 26.27
C GLU A 66 13.19 -8.92 25.60
N LYS A 67 13.07 -8.21 24.48
CA LYS A 67 11.82 -8.16 23.70
C LYS A 67 11.72 -9.29 22.67
N THR A 68 12.85 -9.78 22.16
CA THR A 68 12.87 -10.74 21.05
C THR A 68 12.50 -12.17 21.45
N ASP A 69 12.68 -12.54 22.72
CA ASP A 69 12.37 -13.90 23.19
C ASP A 69 10.89 -14.14 23.48
N ARG A 70 10.06 -13.08 23.49
CA ARG A 70 8.61 -13.17 23.69
C ARG A 70 7.80 -13.26 22.40
N TYR A 71 8.46 -13.23 21.23
CA TYR A 71 7.74 -13.23 19.95
C TYR A 71 7.37 -14.64 19.52
N ASN A 72 6.10 -14.80 19.12
CA ASN A 72 5.63 -16.04 18.51
C ASN A 72 6.06 -16.10 17.04
N GLU A 73 7.03 -16.96 16.72
CA GLU A 73 7.54 -17.18 15.36
C GLU A 73 6.73 -18.22 14.56
N ARG A 74 5.76 -18.87 15.22
CA ARG A 74 4.84 -19.85 14.64
C ARG A 74 3.40 -19.48 14.97
N PRO A 75 2.86 -18.42 14.34
CA PRO A 75 1.48 -18.02 14.58
C PRO A 75 0.54 -19.15 14.18
N TRP A 76 -0.42 -19.46 15.05
CA TRP A 76 -1.57 -20.26 14.63
C TRP A 76 -2.60 -19.30 14.06
N GLY A 77 -3.24 -19.66 12.96
CA GLY A 77 -4.30 -18.85 12.41
C GLY A 77 -4.85 -19.42 11.13
N GLY A 78 -5.79 -18.69 10.56
CA GLY A 78 -6.38 -19.03 9.29
C GLY A 78 -6.98 -17.78 8.67
N GLY A 79 -7.05 -17.77 7.35
CA GLY A 79 -7.75 -16.73 6.65
C GLY A 79 -8.35 -17.23 5.36
N PHE A 80 -9.33 -16.49 4.89
CA PHE A 80 -10.01 -16.76 3.65
C PHE A 80 -10.01 -15.51 2.78
N GLY A 81 -9.99 -15.69 1.47
CA GLY A 81 -10.07 -14.59 0.54
C GLY A 81 -10.56 -15.01 -0.82
N GLN A 82 -10.63 -14.03 -1.69
CA GLN A 82 -10.96 -14.20 -3.10
C GLN A 82 -9.95 -13.43 -3.94
N SER A 83 -9.62 -13.98 -5.11
CA SER A 83 -8.64 -13.39 -6.01
C SER A 83 -9.01 -13.53 -7.47
N ARG A 84 -8.31 -12.76 -8.29
CA ARG A 84 -8.37 -12.79 -9.75
C ARG A 84 -7.03 -12.39 -10.34
N TRP A 85 -6.80 -12.79 -11.58
CA TRP A 85 -5.72 -12.27 -12.42
C TRP A 85 -6.28 -11.20 -13.36
N ASP A 86 -5.56 -10.12 -13.57
CA ASP A 86 -5.91 -9.15 -14.62
C ASP A 86 -5.36 -9.57 -15.99
N GLU A 87 -5.78 -8.88 -17.04
CA GLU A 87 -5.33 -9.13 -18.43
C GLU A 87 -3.82 -8.94 -18.62
N LYS A 88 -3.16 -8.22 -17.70
CA LYS A 88 -1.71 -7.98 -17.70
C LYS A 88 -0.96 -9.05 -16.90
N GLY A 89 -1.67 -10.01 -16.31
CA GLY A 89 -1.10 -11.07 -15.48
C GLY A 89 -0.74 -10.62 -14.06
N ASN A 90 -1.30 -9.52 -13.55
CA ASN A 90 -1.14 -9.16 -12.14
C ASN A 90 -2.20 -9.84 -11.28
N TRP A 91 -1.80 -10.26 -10.09
CA TRP A 91 -2.70 -10.85 -9.10
C TRP A 91 -3.36 -9.77 -8.23
N HIS A 92 -4.68 -9.85 -8.10
CA HIS A 92 -5.47 -9.00 -7.21
C HIS A 92 -6.20 -9.90 -6.21
N GLY A 93 -6.11 -9.58 -4.91
CA GLY A 93 -6.72 -10.40 -3.86
C GLY A 93 -7.31 -9.57 -2.73
N LEU A 94 -8.50 -9.98 -2.28
CA LEU A 94 -9.16 -9.49 -1.07
C LEU A 94 -9.18 -10.61 -0.05
N TYR A 95 -8.70 -10.35 1.17
CA TYR A 95 -8.57 -11.38 2.19
C TYR A 95 -8.92 -10.86 3.58
N ALA A 96 -9.37 -11.77 4.44
CA ALA A 96 -9.46 -11.58 5.88
C ALA A 96 -8.73 -12.73 6.58
N LYS A 97 -7.87 -12.40 7.54
CA LYS A 97 -7.09 -13.39 8.32
C LYS A 97 -7.28 -13.13 9.81
N SER A 98 -7.30 -14.21 10.57
CA SER A 98 -7.26 -14.18 12.03
C SER A 98 -6.08 -15.01 12.52
N ALA A 99 -5.48 -14.56 13.62
CA ALA A 99 -4.44 -15.28 14.34
C ALA A 99 -4.94 -15.60 15.75
N PHE A 100 -4.61 -16.80 16.24
CA PHE A 100 -4.94 -17.32 17.56
C PHE A 100 -3.66 -17.60 18.35
#